data_AF-A0A0C1MZ24-F1
#
_entry.id   AF-A0A0C1MZ24-F1
#
_cell.length_a   1.000
_cell.length_b   1.000
_cell.length_c   1.000
_cell.angle_alpha   90.00
_cell.angle_beta   90.00
_cell.angle_gamma   90.00
#
_symmetry.space_group_name_H-M   'P 1'
#
loop_
_entity.id
_entity.type
_entity.pdbx_description
1 polymer ?
#
loop_
_entity_poly.entity_id
_entity_poly.type
_entity_poly.pdbx_seq_one_letter_code
_entity_poly.pdbx_strand_id
1 'polypeptide(L)'
;MKTRRALAFLLFTICALLAFCIPEALISQQANAKVTNDLSCRGAVTGTYVTTVTDANGNFASRAVFTLADDGNLFNIDSRVDGGGLFNPFTNAQGRWKCVDKNEIAGKAVNWVLRSDPERSRTEETNRQGLLEYKNVKIDGDKIEGLFELNFYNIKANTLDGSAVPDRFVGTFFFKGQRISVD
;
A
#
# COMPACT_ATOMS: atom_id res chain seq x y z
N MET A 1 -15.17 68.96 16.82
CA MET A 1 -14.72 68.51 15.47
C MET A 1 -13.38 67.74 15.53
N LYS A 2 -13.27 66.68 16.35
CA LYS A 2 -12.02 65.89 16.52
C LYS A 2 -12.22 64.35 16.56
N THR A 3 -13.44 63.85 16.56
CA THR A 3 -13.74 62.41 16.76
C THR A 3 -14.04 61.61 15.49
N ARG A 4 -14.22 62.26 14.32
CA ARG A 4 -14.55 61.55 13.06
C ARG A 4 -13.34 61.04 12.26
N ARG A 5 -12.12 61.45 12.60
CA ARG A 5 -10.89 61.04 11.87
C ARG A 5 -10.28 59.74 12.40
N ALA A 6 -10.58 59.34 13.64
CA ALA A 6 -10.04 58.12 14.25
C ALA A 6 -10.72 56.83 13.74
N LEU A 7 -12.01 56.90 13.38
CA LEU A 7 -12.79 55.73 12.96
C LEU A 7 -12.37 55.22 11.57
N ALA A 8 -11.98 56.12 10.67
CA ALA A 8 -11.58 55.77 9.30
C ALA A 8 -10.23 55.05 9.24
N PHE A 9 -9.30 55.34 10.16
CA PHE A 9 -7.99 54.68 10.23
C PHE A 9 -8.07 53.25 10.79
N LEU A 10 -9.02 52.99 11.69
CA LEU A 10 -9.24 51.67 12.30
C LEU A 10 -9.90 50.67 11.34
N LEU A 11 -10.79 51.13 10.46
CA LEU A 11 -11.42 50.26 9.45
C LEU A 11 -10.45 49.82 8.34
N PHE A 12 -9.49 50.68 7.95
CA PHE A 12 -8.52 50.33 6.91
C PHE A 12 -7.47 49.31 7.38
N THR A 13 -7.12 49.30 8.67
CA THR A 13 -6.15 48.35 9.23
C THR A 13 -6.73 46.95 9.42
N ILE A 14 -8.03 46.82 9.70
CA ILE A 14 -8.70 45.51 9.86
C ILE A 14 -8.82 44.79 8.50
N CYS A 15 -9.10 45.51 7.40
CA CYS A 15 -9.14 44.90 6.07
C CYS A 15 -7.76 44.45 5.57
N ALA A 16 -6.67 45.12 5.95
CA ALA A 16 -5.31 44.73 5.56
C ALA A 16 -4.82 43.47 6.32
N LEU A 17 -5.26 43.27 7.57
CA LEU A 17 -4.90 42.09 8.37
C LEU A 17 -5.67 40.82 7.96
N LEU A 18 -6.86 40.95 7.38
CA LEU A 18 -7.63 39.81 6.87
C LEU A 18 -7.09 39.25 5.54
N ALA A 19 -6.21 39.98 4.83
CA ALA A 19 -5.57 39.50 3.61
C ALA A 19 -4.34 38.59 3.89
N PHE A 20 -3.84 38.54 5.13
CA PHE A 20 -2.61 37.82 5.49
C PHE A 20 -2.83 36.52 6.29
N CYS A 21 -4.07 36.14 6.58
CA CYS A 21 -4.40 34.84 7.17
C CYS A 21 -4.99 33.91 6.09
N ILE A 22 -4.19 33.52 5.10
CA ILE A 22 -4.47 32.27 4.39
C ILE A 22 -3.90 31.18 5.30
N PRO A 23 -4.75 30.33 5.93
CA PRO A 23 -4.22 29.21 6.68
C PRO A 23 -3.43 28.31 5.74
N GLU A 24 -2.13 28.11 6.03
CA GLU A 24 -1.29 27.09 5.40
C GLU A 24 -1.89 25.68 5.53
N ALA A 25 -2.94 25.51 6.34
CA ALA A 25 -3.74 24.29 6.47
C ALA A 25 -4.65 23.97 5.27
N LEU A 26 -4.74 24.85 4.26
CA LEU A 26 -5.40 24.55 2.97
C LEU A 26 -4.42 24.17 1.86
N ILE A 27 -3.13 23.99 2.17
CA ILE A 27 -2.26 23.15 1.35
C ILE A 27 -2.71 21.71 1.62
N SER A 28 -3.82 21.35 0.99
CA SER A 28 -4.13 19.97 0.68
C SER A 28 -2.85 19.40 0.08
N GLN A 29 -2.16 18.56 0.85
CA GLN A 29 -1.29 17.56 0.25
C GLN A 29 -2.22 16.69 -0.58
N GLN A 30 -2.51 17.14 -1.80
CA GLN A 30 -2.76 16.24 -2.89
C GLN A 30 -1.48 15.42 -2.97
N ALA A 31 -1.50 14.28 -2.28
CA ALA A 31 -0.78 13.11 -2.73
C ALA A 31 -1.25 12.90 -4.16
N ASN A 32 -0.57 13.57 -5.10
CA ASN A 32 -0.73 13.39 -6.52
C ASN A 32 -0.13 12.03 -6.84
N ALA A 33 -0.79 10.96 -6.39
CA ALA A 33 -1.01 9.87 -7.30
C ALA A 33 -1.81 10.49 -8.44
N LYS A 34 -1.11 11.02 -9.44
CA LYS A 34 -1.66 11.20 -10.76
C LYS A 34 -2.08 9.80 -11.17
N VAL A 35 -3.31 9.44 -10.81
CA VAL A 35 -4.03 8.33 -11.40
C VAL A 35 -4.23 8.81 -12.82
N THR A 36 -3.21 8.62 -13.67
CA THR A 36 -3.43 8.55 -15.09
C THR A 36 -4.51 7.51 -15.24
N ASN A 37 -5.71 7.99 -15.55
CA ASN A 37 -6.90 7.23 -15.87
C ASN A 37 -6.60 6.41 -17.13
N ASP A 38 -5.74 5.41 -17.01
CA ASP A 38 -5.70 4.34 -17.98
C ASP A 38 -6.89 3.43 -17.66
N LEU A 39 -8.08 3.93 -18.00
CA LEU A 39 -9.35 3.23 -17.85
C LEU A 39 -9.30 1.88 -18.57
N SER A 40 -8.49 1.78 -19.64
CA SER A 40 -8.30 0.53 -20.38
C SER A 40 -7.56 -0.51 -19.55
N CYS A 41 -6.47 -0.12 -18.88
CA CYS A 41 -5.78 -1.01 -17.96
C CYS A 41 -6.63 -1.34 -16.74
N ARG A 42 -7.23 -0.33 -16.08
CA ARG A 42 -8.06 -0.58 -14.88
C ARG A 42 -9.20 -1.54 -15.17
N GLY A 43 -9.87 -1.41 -16.31
CA GLY A 43 -10.92 -2.34 -16.73
C GLY A 43 -10.42 -3.76 -16.98
N ALA A 44 -9.19 -3.93 -17.48
CA ALA A 44 -8.61 -5.25 -17.73
C ALA A 44 -8.15 -5.96 -16.43
N VAL A 45 -7.54 -5.21 -15.51
CA VAL A 45 -6.82 -5.80 -14.36
C VAL A 45 -7.62 -5.84 -13.06
N THR A 46 -8.59 -4.95 -12.87
CA THR A 46 -9.41 -4.89 -11.64
C THR A 46 -10.13 -6.20 -11.43
N GLY A 47 -10.08 -6.75 -10.22
CA GLY A 47 -10.71 -8.03 -9.89
C GLY A 47 -10.12 -8.66 -8.64
N THR A 48 -10.74 -9.76 -8.22
CA THR A 48 -10.22 -10.62 -7.15
C THR A 48 -9.78 -11.95 -7.75
N TYR A 49 -8.60 -12.41 -7.37
CA TYR A 49 -7.95 -13.60 -7.88
C TYR A 49 -7.59 -14.53 -6.73
N VAL A 50 -7.75 -15.83 -6.92
CA VAL A 50 -7.13 -16.83 -6.03
C VAL A 50 -5.81 -17.26 -6.64
N THR A 51 -4.72 -17.02 -5.92
CA THR A 51 -3.36 -17.30 -6.35
C THR A 51 -2.75 -18.43 -5.52
N THR A 52 -1.77 -19.09 -6.13
CA THR A 52 -0.78 -19.91 -5.43
C THR A 52 0.52 -19.12 -5.42
N VAL A 53 1.10 -18.94 -4.24
CA VAL A 53 2.38 -18.24 -4.03
C VAL A 53 3.45 -19.28 -3.73
N THR A 54 4.64 -19.14 -4.32
CA THR A 54 5.79 -20.02 -4.07
C THR A 54 7.07 -19.21 -3.89
N ASP A 55 8.03 -19.74 -3.14
CA ASP A 55 9.39 -19.20 -3.19
C ASP A 55 10.12 -19.64 -4.48
N ALA A 56 11.29 -19.06 -4.73
CA ALA A 56 12.10 -19.39 -5.91
C ALA A 56 12.53 -20.87 -5.99
N ASN A 57 12.60 -21.55 -4.85
CA ASN A 57 13.11 -22.91 -4.73
C ASN A 57 11.99 -23.97 -4.69
N GLY A 58 10.72 -23.55 -4.65
CA GLY A 58 9.56 -24.43 -4.48
C GLY A 58 9.41 -25.02 -3.08
N ASN A 59 10.15 -24.52 -2.08
CA ASN A 59 10.10 -25.04 -0.71
C ASN A 59 8.92 -24.47 0.09
N PHE A 60 8.44 -23.30 -0.33
CA PHE A 60 7.26 -22.64 0.21
C PHE A 60 6.12 -22.69 -0.80
N ALA A 61 4.91 -22.99 -0.34
CA ALA A 61 3.69 -22.81 -1.11
C ALA A 61 2.53 -22.37 -0.22
N SER A 62 1.79 -21.36 -0.66
CA SER A 62 0.56 -20.91 0.00
C SER A 62 -0.54 -20.57 -1.01
N ARG A 63 -1.77 -20.47 -0.52
CA ARG A 63 -2.91 -19.96 -1.29
C ARG A 63 -3.21 -18.54 -0.83
N ALA A 64 -3.46 -17.62 -1.75
CA ALA A 64 -3.83 -16.26 -1.39
C ALA A 64 -5.02 -15.75 -2.20
N VAL A 65 -5.74 -14.79 -1.63
CA VAL A 65 -6.70 -13.96 -2.33
C VAL A 65 -6.03 -12.63 -2.60
N PHE A 66 -5.89 -12.28 -3.87
CA PHE A 66 -5.28 -11.04 -4.33
C PHE A 66 -6.35 -10.19 -5.01
N THR A 67 -6.61 -9.00 -4.50
CA THR A 67 -7.62 -8.08 -5.02
C THR A 67 -6.97 -6.80 -5.50
N LEU A 68 -7.26 -6.45 -6.75
CA LEU A 68 -6.96 -5.15 -7.35
C LEU A 68 -8.28 -4.38 -7.45
N ALA A 69 -8.49 -3.41 -6.55
CA ALA A 69 -9.67 -2.54 -6.57
C ALA A 69 -9.52 -1.41 -7.60
N ASP A 70 -10.65 -0.99 -8.17
CA ASP A 70 -10.74 0.01 -9.22
C ASP A 70 -10.20 1.40 -8.82
N ASP A 71 -10.21 1.71 -7.52
CA ASP A 71 -9.65 2.92 -6.91
C ASP A 71 -8.11 2.88 -6.75
N GLY A 72 -7.47 1.76 -7.12
CA GLY A 72 -6.03 1.55 -7.00
C GLY A 72 -5.59 0.98 -5.66
N ASN A 73 -6.51 0.52 -4.80
CA ASN A 73 -6.18 -0.24 -3.60
C ASN A 73 -5.86 -1.71 -3.95
N LEU A 74 -4.87 -2.26 -3.25
CA LEU A 74 -4.42 -3.64 -3.37
C LEU A 74 -4.64 -4.32 -2.01
N PHE A 75 -5.26 -5.50 -2.04
CA PHE A 75 -5.41 -6.36 -0.86
C PHE A 75 -4.84 -7.74 -1.19
N ASN A 76 -4.08 -8.31 -0.24
CA ASN A 76 -3.58 -9.66 -0.33
C ASN A 76 -3.83 -10.36 1.00
N ILE A 77 -4.61 -11.45 0.96
CA ILE A 77 -4.90 -12.29 2.10
C ILE A 77 -4.27 -13.64 1.81
N ASP A 78 -3.20 -13.99 2.52
CA ASP A 78 -2.48 -15.24 2.33
C ASP A 78 -2.80 -16.21 3.48
N SER A 79 -2.99 -17.47 3.11
CA SER A 79 -3.39 -18.55 4.02
C SER A 79 -2.25 -19.15 4.83
N ARG A 80 -1.00 -19.08 4.34
CA ARG A 80 0.16 -19.79 4.92
C ARG A 80 -0.18 -21.24 5.29
N VAL A 81 -0.63 -22.04 4.31
CA VAL A 81 -1.00 -23.46 4.55
C VAL A 81 0.20 -24.35 4.90
N ASP A 82 1.43 -23.85 4.82
CA ASP A 82 2.66 -24.61 5.13
C ASP A 82 2.91 -24.81 6.65
N GLY A 83 2.16 -24.14 7.53
CA GLY A 83 2.12 -24.45 8.97
C GLY A 83 3.41 -24.18 9.77
N GLY A 84 4.41 -23.49 9.21
CA GLY A 84 5.72 -23.35 9.85
C GLY A 84 5.98 -21.99 10.52
N GLY A 85 6.01 -21.91 11.87
CA GLY A 85 6.72 -20.86 12.64
C GLY A 85 5.91 -19.68 13.22
N LEU A 86 6.43 -19.10 14.32
CA LEU A 86 5.82 -18.10 15.23
C LEU A 86 5.53 -16.70 14.64
N PHE A 87 5.97 -16.45 13.41
CA PHE A 87 5.90 -15.15 12.76
C PHE A 87 5.30 -15.33 11.37
N ASN A 88 4.13 -14.73 11.10
CA ASN A 88 3.42 -14.85 9.81
C ASN A 88 3.42 -13.53 9.01
N PRO A 89 4.34 -13.36 8.04
CA PRO A 89 4.33 -12.25 7.10
C PRO A 89 3.44 -12.49 5.87
N PHE A 90 2.61 -13.52 5.91
CA PHE A 90 1.66 -13.94 4.89
C PHE A 90 0.28 -14.05 5.55
N THR A 91 -0.25 -12.91 6.00
CA THR A 91 -1.58 -12.79 6.60
C THR A 91 -2.42 -11.85 5.76
N ASN A 92 -2.41 -10.56 6.08
CA ASN A 92 -3.19 -9.56 5.37
C ASN A 92 -2.29 -8.38 5.03
N ALA A 93 -1.97 -8.22 3.75
CA ALA A 93 -1.28 -7.04 3.25
C ALA A 93 -2.28 -6.10 2.56
N GLN A 94 -2.11 -4.81 2.78
CA GLN A 94 -2.88 -3.77 2.11
C GLN A 94 -1.95 -2.71 1.54
N GLY A 95 -2.27 -2.20 0.36
CA GLY A 95 -1.59 -1.04 -0.17
C GLY A 95 -2.19 -0.55 -1.47
N ARG A 96 -1.30 -0.18 -2.40
CA ARG A 96 -1.65 0.56 -3.61
C ARG A 96 -1.03 -0.11 -4.83
N TRP A 97 -1.72 0.00 -5.95
CA TRP A 97 -1.22 -0.42 -7.25
C TRP A 97 -1.43 0.66 -8.30
N LYS A 98 -0.68 0.54 -9.39
CA LYS A 98 -0.80 1.36 -10.59
C LYS A 98 -0.60 0.52 -11.83
N CYS A 99 -1.17 0.97 -12.94
CA CYS A 99 -0.86 0.46 -14.26
C CYS A 99 0.59 0.79 -14.63
N VAL A 100 1.27 -0.19 -15.22
CA VAL A 100 2.56 -0.05 -15.90
C VAL A 100 2.32 -0.10 -17.41
N ASP A 101 1.42 -0.98 -17.85
CA ASP A 101 0.93 -1.14 -19.22
C ASP A 101 -0.54 -1.61 -19.17
N LYS A 102 -1.17 -1.81 -20.33
CA LYS A 102 -2.58 -2.23 -20.48
C LYS A 102 -2.94 -3.45 -19.62
N ASN A 103 -2.05 -4.42 -19.51
CA ASN A 103 -2.28 -5.68 -18.80
C ASN A 103 -1.23 -5.92 -17.71
N GLU A 104 -0.51 -4.89 -17.30
CA GLU A 104 0.59 -5.01 -16.36
C GLU A 104 0.47 -3.96 -15.25
N ILE A 105 0.65 -4.42 -14.00
CA ILE A 105 0.64 -3.55 -12.83
C ILE A 105 1.93 -3.66 -12.03
N ALA A 106 2.18 -2.62 -11.25
CA ALA A 106 3.11 -2.62 -10.14
C ALA A 106 2.38 -2.19 -8.88
N GLY A 107 2.81 -2.70 -7.72
CA GLY A 107 2.14 -2.40 -6.46
C GLY A 107 3.08 -2.47 -5.27
N LYS A 108 2.64 -1.86 -4.18
CA LYS A 108 3.27 -2.02 -2.86
C LYS A 108 2.19 -2.26 -1.83
N ALA A 109 2.47 -3.15 -0.88
CA ALA A 109 1.58 -3.41 0.24
C ALA A 109 2.38 -3.51 1.53
N VAL A 110 1.81 -2.98 2.60
CA VAL A 110 2.33 -3.18 3.95
C VAL A 110 1.57 -4.33 4.56
N ASN A 111 2.29 -5.22 5.22
CA ASN A 111 1.74 -6.28 6.03
C ASN A 111 2.11 -6.06 7.49
N TRP A 112 1.10 -6.06 8.35
CA TRP A 112 1.28 -6.11 9.79
C TRP A 112 1.28 -7.56 10.25
N VAL A 113 2.38 -7.94 10.87
CA VAL A 113 2.60 -9.30 11.33
C VAL A 113 1.65 -9.58 12.49
N LEU A 114 0.75 -10.54 12.30
CA LEU A 114 -0.11 -11.01 13.38
C LEU A 114 0.72 -11.85 14.35
N ARG A 115 0.60 -11.53 15.65
CA ARG A 115 1.25 -12.29 16.73
C ARG A 115 0.54 -13.64 16.86
N SER A 116 1.25 -14.75 16.65
CA SER A 116 0.66 -16.08 16.82
C SER A 116 0.83 -16.67 18.23
N ASP A 117 1.67 -16.09 19.10
CA ASP A 117 1.94 -16.61 20.44
C ASP A 117 2.39 -15.49 21.41
N PRO A 118 1.61 -15.16 22.46
CA PRO A 118 1.97 -14.14 23.44
C PRO A 118 3.15 -14.53 24.35
N GLU A 119 3.46 -15.81 24.55
CA GLU A 119 4.54 -16.27 25.43
C GLU A 119 5.91 -16.29 24.73
N ARG A 120 5.94 -16.55 23.43
CA ARG A 120 7.17 -16.49 22.62
C ARG A 120 7.42 -15.13 21.94
N SER A 121 6.50 -14.17 22.11
CA SER A 121 6.50 -12.80 21.55
C SER A 121 7.61 -11.85 22.08
N ARG A 122 8.69 -12.36 22.68
CA ARG A 122 9.77 -11.52 23.23
C ARG A 122 11.02 -11.47 22.36
N THR A 123 11.06 -12.15 21.22
CA THR A 123 12.16 -12.07 20.26
C THR A 123 11.93 -10.93 19.26
N GLU A 124 13.01 -10.39 18.68
CA GLU A 124 13.02 -9.22 17.78
C GLU A 124 12.08 -9.33 16.57
N GLU A 125 11.64 -10.53 16.22
CA GLU A 125 10.79 -10.77 15.06
C GLU A 125 9.40 -10.14 15.19
N THR A 126 8.83 -10.00 16.39
CA THR A 126 7.47 -9.43 16.56
C THR A 126 7.39 -7.90 16.46
N ASN A 127 8.53 -7.20 16.34
CA ASN A 127 8.60 -5.74 16.18
C ASN A 127 8.91 -5.35 14.73
N ARG A 128 8.40 -6.13 13.78
CA ARG A 128 8.64 -5.92 12.35
C ARG A 128 7.36 -5.69 11.58
N GLN A 129 7.50 -4.97 10.48
CA GLN A 129 6.50 -4.83 9.44
C GLN A 129 7.05 -5.40 8.13
N GLY A 130 6.17 -5.98 7.32
CA GLY A 130 6.51 -6.44 5.98
C GLY A 130 6.17 -5.38 4.95
N LEU A 131 7.11 -5.08 4.05
CA LEU A 131 6.80 -4.38 2.79
C LEU A 131 6.89 -5.40 1.66
N LEU A 132 5.79 -5.54 0.92
CA LEU A 132 5.69 -6.36 -0.27
C LEU A 132 5.75 -5.44 -1.48
N GLU A 133 6.73 -5.65 -2.35
CA GLU A 133 6.85 -4.92 -3.62
C GLU A 133 6.49 -5.84 -4.78
N TYR A 134 5.31 -5.61 -5.37
CA TYR A 134 4.79 -6.39 -6.50
C TYR A 134 5.36 -5.85 -7.82
N LYS A 135 5.97 -6.75 -8.59
CA LYS A 135 6.65 -6.45 -9.85
C LYS A 135 6.22 -7.46 -10.92
N ASN A 136 6.28 -7.03 -12.19
CA ASN A 136 5.96 -7.85 -13.36
C ASN A 136 4.61 -8.56 -13.23
N VAL A 137 3.60 -7.89 -12.65
CA VAL A 137 2.29 -8.49 -12.42
C VAL A 137 1.46 -8.34 -13.68
N LYS A 138 1.23 -9.47 -14.36
CA LYS A 138 0.55 -9.54 -15.66
C LYS A 138 -0.80 -10.20 -15.53
N ILE A 139 -1.78 -9.65 -16.22
CA ILE A 139 -3.15 -10.15 -16.29
C ILE A 139 -3.46 -10.52 -17.74
N ASP A 140 -3.86 -11.77 -17.98
CA ASP A 140 -4.30 -12.26 -19.28
C ASP A 140 -5.69 -12.90 -19.14
N GLY A 141 -6.73 -12.11 -19.45
CA GLY A 141 -8.12 -12.45 -19.19
C GLY A 141 -8.38 -12.67 -17.70
N ASP A 142 -8.61 -13.93 -17.33
CA ASP A 142 -8.86 -14.34 -15.95
C ASP A 142 -7.62 -14.86 -15.24
N LYS A 143 -6.45 -14.89 -15.89
CA LYS A 143 -5.21 -15.35 -15.28
C LYS A 143 -4.41 -14.17 -14.77
N ILE A 144 -3.79 -14.37 -13.62
CA ILE A 144 -2.82 -13.43 -13.05
C ILE A 144 -1.51 -14.17 -12.76
N GLU A 145 -0.38 -13.54 -13.06
CA GLU A 145 0.92 -14.00 -12.59
C GLU A 145 1.84 -12.83 -12.27
N GLY A 146 2.84 -13.06 -11.43
CA GLY A 146 3.82 -12.04 -11.10
C GLY A 146 4.74 -12.50 -9.99
N LEU A 147 5.43 -11.53 -9.41
CA LEU A 147 6.24 -11.74 -8.22
C LEU A 147 6.10 -10.60 -7.22
N PHE A 148 6.44 -10.87 -5.98
CA PHE A 148 6.73 -9.83 -5.02
C PHE A 148 8.01 -10.13 -4.24
N GLU A 149 8.70 -9.05 -3.87
CA GLU A 149 9.79 -9.11 -2.90
C GLU A 149 9.27 -8.73 -1.52
N LEU A 150 9.66 -9.49 -0.51
CA LEU A 150 9.31 -9.23 0.88
C LEU A 150 10.54 -8.76 1.65
N ASN A 151 10.42 -7.56 2.23
CA ASN A 151 11.40 -6.99 3.13
C ASN A 151 10.78 -6.77 4.51
N PHE A 152 11.55 -7.02 5.56
CA PHE A 152 11.18 -6.62 6.91
C PHE A 152 11.89 -5.34 7.32
N TYR A 153 11.14 -4.54 8.06
CA TYR A 153 11.60 -3.29 8.65
C TYR A 153 11.19 -3.26 10.11
N ASN A 154 11.86 -2.43 10.88
CA ASN A 154 11.40 -2.05 12.21
C ASN A 154 9.94 -1.56 12.13
N ILE A 155 9.09 -1.96 13.07
CA ILE A 155 7.68 -1.59 13.11
C ILE A 155 7.45 -0.08 13.21
N LYS A 156 8.45 0.69 13.68
CA LYS A 156 8.39 2.15 13.77
C LYS A 156 8.93 2.87 12.52
N ALA A 157 9.51 2.13 11.56
CA ALA A 157 10.05 2.73 10.36
C ALA A 157 8.93 3.24 9.44
N ASN A 158 9.16 4.37 8.76
CA ASN A 158 8.32 4.80 7.66
C ASN A 158 8.82 4.15 6.36
N THR A 159 8.15 3.09 5.92
CA THR A 159 8.56 2.33 4.73
C THR A 159 8.17 2.99 3.41
N LEU A 160 7.46 4.12 3.43
CA LEU A 160 6.86 4.73 2.25
C LEU A 160 7.66 5.92 1.68
N ASP A 161 8.55 6.55 2.46
CA ASP A 161 9.34 7.71 2.02
C ASP A 161 10.72 7.34 1.44
N GLY A 162 11.05 6.05 1.41
CA GLY A 162 12.32 5.53 0.91
C GLY A 162 13.52 5.75 1.83
N SER A 163 13.32 6.34 3.01
CA SER A 163 14.40 6.55 4.00
C SER A 163 14.66 5.32 4.87
N ALA A 164 13.66 4.45 5.02
CA ALA A 164 13.80 3.24 5.82
C ALA A 164 14.74 2.23 5.15
N VAL A 165 15.71 1.74 5.92
CA VAL A 165 16.58 0.63 5.53
C VAL A 165 15.92 -0.68 5.97
N PRO A 166 15.81 -1.69 5.09
CA PRO A 166 15.32 -3.01 5.50
C PRO A 166 16.20 -3.61 6.58
N ASP A 167 15.59 -4.12 7.65
CA ASP A 167 16.30 -4.93 8.65
C ASP A 167 16.72 -6.27 8.03
N ARG A 168 15.89 -6.80 7.13
CA ARG A 168 16.09 -8.11 6.50
C ARG A 168 15.35 -8.22 5.17
N PHE A 169 16.05 -8.66 4.14
CA PHE A 169 15.43 -9.24 2.96
C PHE A 169 14.96 -10.66 3.26
N VAL A 170 13.69 -10.95 3.00
CA VAL A 170 13.08 -12.26 3.31
C VAL A 170 13.18 -13.18 2.10
N GLY A 171 12.84 -12.67 0.93
CA GLY A 171 12.88 -13.44 -0.30
C GLY A 171 12.03 -12.83 -1.41
N THR A 172 12.16 -13.46 -2.57
CA THR A 172 11.31 -13.24 -3.74
C THR A 172 10.32 -14.39 -3.85
N PHE A 173 9.05 -14.03 -4.01
CA PHE A 173 7.94 -14.97 -4.11
C PHE A 173 7.25 -14.78 -5.45
N PHE A 174 6.94 -15.88 -6.10
CA PHE A 174 6.21 -15.91 -7.36
C PHE A 174 4.78 -16.27 -7.08
N PHE A 175 3.85 -15.77 -7.90
CA PHE A 175 2.47 -16.17 -7.79
C PHE A 175 1.84 -16.34 -9.16
N LYS A 176 0.89 -17.28 -9.22
CA LYS A 176 0.01 -17.51 -10.36
C LYS A 176 -1.39 -17.80 -9.86
N GLY A 177 -2.41 -17.37 -10.58
CA GLY A 177 -3.79 -17.55 -10.13
C GLY A 177 -4.83 -17.30 -11.18
N GLN A 178 -6.08 -17.35 -10.72
CA GLN A 178 -7.27 -17.18 -11.54
C GLN A 178 -8.27 -16.26 -10.86
N ARG A 179 -8.99 -15.46 -11.65
CA ARG A 179 -10.06 -14.56 -11.22
C ARG A 179 -11.21 -15.38 -10.61
N ILE A 180 -11.78 -14.86 -9.53
CA ILE A 180 -13.04 -15.36 -8.96
C ILE A 180 -14.18 -14.78 -9.78
N SER A 181 -14.98 -15.63 -10.43
CA SER A 181 -16.24 -15.27 -11.06
C SER A 181 -17.43 -15.72 -10.20
N VAL A 182 -18.54 -15.01 -10.35
CA VAL A 182 -19.87 -15.45 -9.90
C VAL A 182 -20.64 -15.62 -11.20
N ASP A 183 -20.71 -16.84 -11.70
CA ASP A 183 -21.44 -17.14 -12.94
C ASP A 183 -22.93 -16.79 -12.83
#